data_AF-A4TYM6-F1
#
_entry.id   AF-A4TYM6-F1
#
_cell.length_a   1.000
_cell.length_b   1.000
_cell.length_c   1.000
_cell.angle_alpha   90.00
_cell.angle_beta   90.00
_cell.angle_gamma   90.00
#
_symmetry.space_group_name_H-M   'P 1'
#
loop_
_entity.id
_entity.type
_entity.pdbx_description
1 polymer ?
#
loop_
_entity_poly.entity_id
_entity_poly.type
_entity_poly.pdbx_seq_one_letter_code
_entity_poly.pdbx_strand_id
1 'polypeptide(L)'
;MTASVVIVTNPFEPVASRSVHAVESGITLGCLLLDCGIAEDCWPDGPEILIGGMAVPVGLYAVRAIGDGEVVTVIRWPQGGGGGGGGGGKNPMRIVLTIAVMVAAIYLGPMAAVAMGYTATGTAAAMATAGIAMVGSVLINTVIPAPKPSMPSLNWGGSGSAPAPSPTYSLQAQGNQGRLGQPIPVIYGRHLIYPDLASEPYQDYVNGEQFLYQLHVIGQGDYAVEQIRIEDTPISSFDEVQTEIVPPGSPVTLFEPDVVTAAEIAGQELVAPNLVQSGDDGYIGPFTANPVDTSAGALGIDVVMPRGLYYANDGGSLDSRTVQWQVEARAIDADGAAIAGWSVLASETHSAASNTAIRLSFRYAVNPGRYEVRLKRLDTKDTAERAGHEIRWGALRAYLTGQPDFGAVTLLAVKMRATDNLSQRSSRMINVIATRKLPVWSAAGGWSAPQPTRSIAWAFADACKADYGAKLADSRIDLKTLAALDAVWAARGDSFDAVFDTSMTVWEALTRIARCGRAVPIQQGGIVRIIRDAPQTIRWGYE
;
A
#
# COMPACT_ATOMS: atom_id res chain seq x y z
N MET A 1 22.57 -22.11 -47.40
CA MET A 1 21.45 -22.23 -46.47
C MET A 1 22.10 -22.57 -45.12
N THR A 2 21.95 -21.73 -44.10
CA THR A 2 22.88 -21.68 -42.94
C THR A 2 22.13 -21.77 -41.61
N ALA A 3 22.76 -22.43 -40.62
CA ALA A 3 22.30 -22.53 -39.24
C ALA A 3 23.15 -21.61 -38.33
N SER A 4 22.58 -21.23 -37.18
CA SER A 4 23.28 -20.43 -36.17
C SER A 4 23.69 -21.30 -34.99
N VAL A 5 25.00 -21.35 -34.72
CA VAL A 5 25.56 -22.11 -33.60
C VAL A 5 26.05 -21.15 -32.51
N VAL A 6 25.52 -21.30 -31.31
CA VAL A 6 25.93 -20.55 -30.11
C VAL A 6 26.74 -21.47 -29.22
N ILE A 7 28.01 -21.14 -28.98
CA ILE A 7 28.89 -21.92 -28.10
C ILE A 7 29.06 -21.15 -26.80
N VAL A 8 28.68 -21.75 -25.68
CA VAL A 8 28.83 -21.20 -24.33
C VAL A 8 29.94 -21.97 -23.62
N THR A 9 31.03 -21.28 -23.29
CA THR A 9 32.21 -21.91 -22.66
C THR A 9 32.17 -21.91 -21.13
N ASN A 10 31.40 -20.98 -20.53
CA ASN A 10 31.14 -20.95 -19.09
C ASN A 10 29.62 -20.78 -18.83
N PRO A 11 28.92 -21.84 -18.39
CA PRO A 11 27.47 -21.79 -18.16
C PRO A 11 27.04 -20.86 -17.02
N PHE A 12 27.96 -20.46 -16.13
CA PHE A 12 27.70 -19.52 -15.04
C PHE A 12 27.87 -18.06 -15.46
N GLU A 13 28.52 -17.80 -16.60
CA GLU A 13 28.65 -16.49 -17.23
C GLU A 13 28.26 -16.57 -18.71
N PRO A 14 27.03 -17.00 -19.03
CA PRO A 14 26.67 -17.41 -20.39
C PRO A 14 26.58 -16.25 -21.37
N VAL A 15 26.53 -15.02 -20.87
CA VAL A 15 26.54 -13.79 -21.69
C VAL A 15 27.97 -13.40 -22.06
N ALA A 16 28.93 -13.52 -21.13
CA ALA A 16 30.31 -13.12 -21.35
C ALA A 16 31.13 -14.20 -22.07
N SER A 17 30.78 -15.47 -21.89
CA SER A 17 31.55 -16.62 -22.37
C SER A 17 31.05 -17.24 -23.67
N ARG A 18 30.10 -16.58 -24.35
CA ARG A 18 29.50 -17.09 -25.59
C ARG A 18 30.22 -16.62 -26.84
N SER A 19 30.16 -17.44 -27.88
CA SER A 19 30.49 -17.07 -29.27
C SER A 19 29.38 -17.57 -30.22
N VAL A 20 29.18 -16.87 -31.33
CA VAL A 20 28.15 -17.19 -32.33
C VAL A 20 28.82 -17.41 -33.68
N HIS A 21 28.50 -18.53 -34.32
CA HIS A 21 29.09 -18.97 -35.58
C HIS A 21 27.98 -19.32 -36.57
N ALA A 22 28.17 -18.94 -37.84
CA ALA A 22 27.33 -19.41 -38.93
C ALA A 22 27.91 -20.71 -39.48
N VAL A 23 27.06 -21.73 -39.62
CA VAL A 23 27.48 -23.07 -40.04
C VAL A 23 26.61 -23.52 -41.22
N GLU A 24 27.21 -24.26 -42.16
CA GLU A 24 26.49 -24.81 -43.30
C GLU A 24 25.45 -25.84 -42.83
N SER A 25 24.23 -25.77 -43.35
CA SER A 25 23.20 -26.76 -43.03
C SER A 25 23.52 -28.12 -43.65
N GLY A 26 23.01 -29.18 -43.03
CA GLY A 26 23.25 -30.56 -43.47
C GLY A 26 24.45 -31.25 -42.82
N ILE A 27 25.34 -30.53 -42.11
CA ILE A 27 26.35 -31.19 -41.28
C ILE A 27 25.70 -31.79 -40.02
N THR A 28 26.24 -32.89 -39.51
CA THR A 28 25.76 -33.49 -38.26
C THR A 28 26.29 -32.73 -37.04
N LEU A 29 25.60 -32.83 -35.91
CA LEU A 29 26.09 -32.32 -34.64
C LEU A 29 27.48 -32.90 -34.29
N GLY A 30 27.74 -34.15 -34.64
CA GLY A 30 29.05 -34.79 -34.47
C GLY A 30 30.15 -34.10 -35.28
N CYS A 31 29.91 -33.79 -36.56
CA CYS A 31 30.86 -33.02 -37.37
C CYS A 31 31.12 -31.63 -36.77
N LEU A 32 30.06 -30.94 -36.32
CA LEU A 32 30.19 -29.65 -35.65
C LEU A 32 31.05 -29.73 -34.39
N LEU A 33 30.88 -30.77 -33.57
CA LEU A 33 31.66 -30.98 -32.35
C LEU A 33 33.14 -31.26 -32.65
N LEU A 34 33.43 -32.05 -33.67
CA LEU A 34 34.80 -32.35 -34.11
C LEU A 34 35.49 -31.09 -34.64
N ASP A 35 34.80 -30.25 -35.42
CA ASP A 35 35.30 -28.95 -35.88
C ASP A 35 35.58 -27.99 -34.72
N CYS A 36 34.81 -28.11 -33.63
CA CYS A 36 35.04 -27.38 -32.38
C CYS A 36 36.20 -27.97 -31.54
N GLY A 37 36.87 -29.03 -32.00
CA GLY A 37 37.96 -29.70 -31.31
C GLY A 37 37.52 -30.60 -30.15
N ILE A 38 36.28 -31.11 -30.16
CA ILE A 38 35.73 -32.02 -29.15
C ILE A 38 35.70 -33.43 -29.74
N ALA A 39 36.61 -34.28 -29.26
CA ALA A 39 36.72 -35.67 -29.71
C ALA A 39 35.48 -36.50 -29.31
N GLU A 40 35.18 -37.56 -30.07
CA GLU A 40 33.96 -38.38 -29.94
C GLU A 40 33.85 -39.11 -28.60
N ASP A 41 34.99 -39.52 -28.05
CA ASP A 41 35.12 -40.11 -26.70
C ASP A 41 34.72 -39.13 -25.59
N CYS A 42 34.81 -37.83 -25.85
CA CYS A 42 34.39 -36.78 -24.92
C CYS A 42 32.90 -36.45 -25.01
N TRP A 43 32.10 -37.00 -25.93
CA TRP A 43 30.68 -36.61 -26.06
C TRP A 43 29.79 -37.03 -24.87
N PRO A 44 29.93 -38.23 -24.28
CA PRO A 44 29.10 -38.64 -23.13
C PRO A 44 29.30 -37.78 -21.88
N ASP A 45 30.54 -37.31 -21.65
CA ASP A 45 30.94 -36.50 -20.49
C ASP A 45 31.19 -35.02 -20.84
N GLY A 46 30.84 -34.63 -22.08
CA GLY A 46 31.20 -33.36 -22.70
C GLY A 46 30.01 -32.43 -22.86
N PRO A 47 29.87 -31.71 -23.99
CA PRO A 47 28.97 -30.58 -24.07
C PRO A 47 27.49 -30.99 -24.14
N GLU A 48 26.62 -30.17 -23.54
CA GLU A 48 25.18 -30.30 -23.69
C GLU A 48 24.72 -29.51 -24.92
N ILE A 49 24.01 -30.19 -25.84
CA ILE A 49 23.49 -29.59 -27.08
C ILE A 49 21.97 -29.39 -27.00
N LEU A 50 21.53 -28.19 -27.35
CA LEU A 50 20.12 -27.82 -27.50
C LEU A 50 19.83 -27.41 -28.94
N ILE A 51 18.72 -27.90 -29.51
CA ILE A 51 18.16 -27.38 -30.77
C ILE A 51 16.80 -26.77 -30.45
N GLY A 52 16.61 -25.49 -30.75
CA GLY A 52 15.36 -24.78 -30.45
C GLY A 52 14.95 -24.83 -28.96
N GLY A 53 15.93 -24.97 -28.06
CA GLY A 53 15.71 -25.08 -26.61
C GLY A 53 15.43 -26.50 -26.09
N MET A 54 15.40 -27.51 -26.97
CA MET A 54 15.23 -28.92 -26.59
C MET A 54 16.57 -29.63 -26.56
N ALA A 55 16.87 -30.33 -25.46
CA ALA A 55 18.12 -31.08 -25.31
C ALA A 55 18.16 -32.25 -26.30
N VAL A 56 19.26 -32.38 -27.02
CA VAL A 56 19.50 -33.50 -27.94
C VAL A 56 20.22 -34.61 -27.16
N PRO A 57 19.68 -35.85 -27.13
CA PRO A 57 20.38 -36.99 -26.54
C PRO A 57 21.74 -37.23 -27.21
N VAL A 58 22.77 -37.53 -26.41
CA VAL A 58 24.14 -37.78 -26.89
C VAL A 58 24.18 -38.85 -28.00
N GLY A 59 23.37 -39.91 -27.88
CA GLY A 59 23.27 -40.98 -28.88
C GLY A 59 22.78 -40.53 -30.27
N LEU A 60 22.30 -39.29 -30.41
CA LEU A 60 21.89 -38.70 -31.67
C LEU A 60 22.93 -37.74 -32.26
N TYR A 61 24.03 -37.43 -31.57
CA TYR A 61 25.01 -36.44 -32.03
C TYR A 61 25.64 -36.82 -33.37
N ALA A 62 26.00 -38.09 -33.55
CA ALA A 62 26.60 -38.59 -34.79
C ALA A 62 25.67 -38.47 -36.02
N VAL A 63 24.34 -38.53 -35.81
CA VAL A 63 23.36 -38.74 -36.89
C VAL A 63 22.39 -37.58 -37.10
N ARG A 64 22.25 -36.67 -36.14
CA ARG A 64 21.35 -35.51 -36.26
C ARG A 64 22.01 -34.42 -37.11
N ALA A 65 21.59 -34.34 -38.38
CA ALA A 65 21.95 -33.24 -39.29
C ALA A 65 21.28 -31.93 -38.87
N ILE A 66 22.00 -30.82 -38.89
CA ILE A 66 21.48 -29.48 -38.55
C ILE A 66 20.68 -28.94 -39.74
N GLY A 67 19.42 -28.55 -39.48
CA GLY A 67 18.50 -28.01 -40.49
C GLY A 67 18.73 -26.53 -40.79
N ASP A 68 18.15 -26.07 -41.89
CA ASP A 68 18.21 -24.66 -42.29
C ASP A 68 17.51 -23.73 -41.30
N GLY A 69 18.20 -22.64 -40.93
CA GLY A 69 17.69 -21.68 -39.95
C GLY A 69 17.60 -22.23 -38.52
N GLU A 70 18.07 -23.46 -38.26
CA GLU A 70 18.11 -24.01 -36.91
C GLU A 70 19.12 -23.26 -36.03
N VAL A 71 18.79 -23.28 -34.74
CA VAL A 71 19.60 -22.70 -33.69
C VAL A 71 20.11 -23.83 -32.84
N VAL A 72 21.42 -24.00 -32.85
CA VAL A 72 22.12 -25.01 -32.06
C VAL A 72 22.87 -24.30 -30.96
N THR A 73 22.62 -24.67 -29.70
CA THR A 73 23.40 -24.18 -28.56
C THR A 73 24.26 -25.30 -28.02
N VAL A 74 25.57 -25.07 -27.92
CA VAL A 74 26.56 -26.01 -27.38
C VAL A 74 27.09 -25.44 -26.07
N ILE A 75 26.93 -26.17 -24.97
CA ILE A 75 27.37 -25.72 -23.64
C ILE A 75 28.52 -26.62 -23.18
N ARG A 76 29.71 -26.06 -22.93
CA ARG A 76 30.82 -26.80 -22.34
C ARG A 76 30.76 -26.76 -20.82
N TRP A 77 31.05 -27.89 -20.17
CA TRP A 77 31.25 -27.96 -18.72
C TRP A 77 32.72 -27.68 -18.37
N PRO A 78 32.99 -26.90 -17.30
CA PRO A 78 34.32 -26.89 -16.71
C PRO A 78 34.58 -28.24 -16.04
N GLN A 79 35.48 -29.06 -16.61
CA GLN A 79 35.96 -30.26 -15.95
C GLN A 79 36.88 -29.86 -14.78
N GLY A 80 36.35 -29.92 -13.56
CA GLY A 80 37.13 -29.79 -12.34
C GLY A 80 37.98 -31.05 -12.12
N GLY A 81 39.28 -30.85 -11.85
CA GLY A 81 40.27 -31.91 -11.64
C GLY A 81 39.88 -32.89 -10.52
N GLY A 82 40.32 -34.14 -10.70
CA GLY A 82 39.97 -35.29 -9.89
C GLY A 82 40.17 -35.10 -8.37
N GLY A 83 39.18 -35.57 -7.63
CA GLY A 83 39.22 -35.80 -6.19
C GLY A 83 38.02 -36.66 -5.81
N GLY A 84 38.26 -37.95 -5.59
CA GLY A 84 37.21 -38.93 -5.30
C GLY A 84 36.48 -38.63 -3.98
N GLY A 85 35.16 -38.85 -4.00
CA GLY A 85 34.31 -38.79 -2.81
C GLY A 85 32.84 -38.79 -3.20
N GLY A 86 32.21 -39.96 -3.19
CA GLY A 86 30.81 -40.14 -3.53
C GLY A 86 29.86 -39.37 -2.61
N GLY A 87 28.86 -38.72 -3.20
CA GLY A 87 27.77 -38.04 -2.51
C GLY A 87 26.75 -37.53 -3.50
N GLY A 88 25.67 -38.30 -3.69
CA GLY A 88 24.68 -38.07 -4.74
C GLY A 88 23.77 -36.85 -4.54
N GLY A 89 23.08 -36.50 -5.63
CA GLY A 89 21.71 -35.99 -5.53
C GLY A 89 21.46 -34.49 -5.64
N LYS A 90 22.29 -33.71 -6.36
CA LYS A 90 21.91 -32.34 -6.76
C LYS A 90 22.23 -32.09 -8.22
N ASN A 91 21.24 -32.27 -9.09
CA ASN A 91 21.37 -32.12 -10.55
C ASN A 91 21.78 -30.68 -10.95
N PRO A 92 23.04 -30.44 -11.37
CA PRO A 92 23.44 -29.17 -11.98
C PRO A 92 22.72 -28.95 -13.32
N MET A 93 22.27 -30.04 -13.95
CA MET A 93 21.48 -30.09 -15.18
C MET A 93 20.25 -29.16 -15.18
N ARG A 94 19.48 -29.10 -14.08
CA ARG A 94 18.19 -28.38 -14.08
C ARG A 94 18.34 -26.85 -14.03
N ILE A 95 19.44 -26.37 -13.44
CA ILE A 95 19.74 -24.94 -13.31
C ILE A 95 20.39 -24.41 -14.59
N VAL A 96 21.22 -25.21 -15.26
CA VAL A 96 21.92 -24.81 -16.48
C VAL A 96 20.98 -24.87 -17.70
N LEU A 97 20.06 -25.83 -17.79
CA LEU A 97 18.99 -25.86 -18.80
C LEU A 97 18.15 -24.57 -18.82
N THR A 98 17.80 -24.03 -17.65
CA THR A 98 17.06 -22.76 -17.57
C THR A 98 17.88 -21.54 -17.99
N ILE A 99 19.21 -21.58 -17.82
CA ILE A 99 20.10 -20.47 -18.13
C ILE A 99 20.47 -20.45 -19.63
N ALA A 100 20.66 -21.62 -20.25
CA ALA A 100 20.97 -21.74 -21.67
C ALA A 100 19.77 -21.48 -22.59
N VAL A 101 18.55 -21.90 -22.19
CA VAL A 101 17.31 -21.55 -22.90
C VAL A 101 17.08 -20.04 -22.91
N MET A 102 17.45 -19.32 -21.83
CA MET A 102 17.39 -17.86 -21.80
C MET A 102 18.39 -17.19 -22.77
N VAL A 103 19.55 -17.80 -23.03
CA VAL A 103 20.59 -17.21 -23.90
C VAL A 103 20.27 -17.40 -25.38
N ALA A 104 19.63 -18.52 -25.75
CA ALA A 104 19.14 -18.75 -27.12
C ALA A 104 17.92 -17.88 -27.47
N ALA A 105 17.03 -17.61 -26.50
CA ALA A 105 15.83 -16.81 -26.70
C ALA A 105 16.11 -15.30 -26.93
N ILE A 106 17.22 -14.78 -26.39
CA ILE A 106 17.53 -13.33 -26.42
C ILE A 106 18.14 -12.88 -27.76
N TYR A 107 18.71 -13.77 -28.59
CA TYR A 107 19.46 -13.36 -29.78
C TYR A 107 18.92 -13.80 -31.14
N LEU A 108 17.79 -14.53 -31.21
CA LEU A 108 17.23 -15.02 -32.49
C LEU A 108 15.88 -14.43 -32.88
N GLY A 109 15.36 -13.51 -32.07
CA GLY A 109 14.17 -12.72 -32.36
C GLY A 109 14.13 -11.99 -33.72
N PRO A 110 15.25 -11.63 -34.38
CA PRO A 110 15.17 -10.95 -35.68
C PRO A 110 15.26 -11.84 -36.94
N MET A 111 15.81 -13.07 -36.87
CA MET A 111 16.09 -13.87 -38.09
C MET A 111 15.19 -15.09 -38.30
N ALA A 112 14.48 -15.58 -37.28
CA ALA A 112 13.58 -16.73 -37.42
C ALA A 112 12.20 -16.37 -38.02
N ALA A 113 11.79 -15.10 -37.97
CA ALA A 113 10.49 -14.66 -38.47
C ALA A 113 10.41 -14.59 -40.00
N VAL A 114 11.55 -14.40 -40.69
CA VAL A 114 11.60 -14.33 -42.16
C VAL A 114 11.69 -15.72 -42.80
N ALA A 115 12.23 -16.72 -42.08
CA ALA A 115 12.43 -18.07 -42.62
C ALA A 115 11.18 -18.97 -42.57
N MET A 116 10.14 -18.62 -41.78
CA MET A 116 9.01 -19.52 -41.50
C MET A 116 7.69 -19.15 -42.19
N GLY A 117 7.65 -18.18 -43.10
CA GLY A 117 6.57 -18.05 -44.10
C GLY A 117 5.11 -18.00 -43.61
N TYR A 118 4.82 -17.57 -42.38
CA TYR A 118 3.44 -17.51 -41.87
C TYR A 118 2.76 -16.20 -42.24
N THR A 119 1.96 -16.24 -43.31
CA THR A 119 0.98 -15.19 -43.63
C THR A 119 -0.29 -15.35 -42.80
N ALA A 120 -0.81 -14.22 -42.32
CA ALA A 120 -1.98 -14.08 -41.48
C ALA A 120 -3.24 -14.77 -42.04
N THR A 121 -3.82 -15.71 -41.28
CA THR A 121 -5.29 -15.92 -41.13
C THR A 121 -5.58 -17.16 -40.26
N GLY A 122 -6.51 -17.04 -39.29
CA GLY A 122 -7.30 -18.19 -38.81
C GLY A 122 -7.03 -18.73 -37.39
N THR A 123 -7.95 -18.37 -36.50
CA THR A 123 -8.40 -19.00 -35.25
C THR A 123 -8.03 -20.48 -34.98
N ALA A 124 -7.08 -20.74 -34.06
CA ALA A 124 -6.96 -21.97 -33.26
C ALA A 124 -5.96 -21.81 -32.08
N ALA A 125 -6.24 -20.89 -31.14
CA ALA A 125 -5.34 -20.54 -30.04
C ALA A 125 -5.97 -20.77 -28.65
N ALA A 126 -6.27 -22.02 -28.29
CA ALA A 126 -6.84 -22.35 -26.98
C ALA A 126 -6.11 -23.50 -26.23
N MET A 127 -5.03 -24.06 -26.77
CA MET A 127 -4.29 -25.16 -26.12
C MET A 127 -2.77 -25.00 -26.31
N ALA A 128 -2.17 -23.87 -25.89
CA ALA A 128 -0.70 -23.71 -25.79
C ALA A 128 -0.26 -22.51 -24.92
N THR A 129 -1.07 -22.08 -23.95
CA THR A 129 -0.83 -20.85 -23.18
C THR A 129 -0.06 -21.10 -21.88
N ALA A 130 1.18 -21.61 -22.01
CA ALA A 130 2.16 -21.64 -20.91
C ALA A 130 3.59 -21.22 -21.33
N GLY A 131 3.82 -20.81 -22.59
CA GLY A 131 5.18 -20.55 -23.08
C GLY A 131 5.39 -19.34 -23.98
N ILE A 132 4.36 -18.60 -24.39
CA ILE A 132 4.55 -17.43 -25.28
C ILE A 132 3.59 -16.32 -24.84
N ALA A 133 4.09 -15.44 -23.97
CA ALA A 133 3.51 -14.13 -23.77
C ALA A 133 4.46 -13.10 -24.40
N MET A 134 3.89 -12.24 -25.23
CA MET A 134 4.40 -10.91 -25.62
C MET A 134 5.36 -10.87 -26.83
N VAL A 135 4.79 -10.70 -28.02
CA VAL A 135 5.45 -9.88 -29.07
C VAL A 135 4.43 -8.91 -29.64
N GLY A 136 4.38 -7.73 -29.03
CA GLY A 136 3.66 -6.55 -29.49
C GLY A 136 4.43 -5.31 -29.05
N SER A 137 5.20 -4.77 -30.00
CA SER A 137 5.93 -3.48 -30.02
C SER A 137 6.97 -3.19 -28.91
N VAL A 138 8.25 -3.47 -29.16
CA VAL A 138 9.34 -2.55 -28.75
C VAL A 138 10.45 -2.56 -29.81
N LEU A 139 10.53 -1.47 -30.57
CA LEU A 139 11.79 -1.02 -31.14
C LEU A 139 12.40 0.01 -30.17
N ILE A 140 13.69 -0.17 -29.88
CA ILE A 140 14.68 0.73 -29.25
C ILE A 140 14.86 0.59 -27.71
N ASN A 141 16.08 0.11 -27.35
CA ASN A 141 16.75 -0.10 -26.05
C ASN A 141 16.45 -1.37 -25.22
N THR A 142 17.29 -2.38 -25.41
CA THR A 142 17.31 -3.68 -24.70
C THR A 142 18.06 -3.67 -23.36
N VAL A 143 18.33 -2.51 -22.74
CA VAL A 143 19.11 -2.42 -21.47
C VAL A 143 18.21 -2.39 -20.22
N ILE A 144 16.89 -2.28 -20.36
CA ILE A 144 15.97 -2.22 -19.22
C ILE A 144 15.06 -3.46 -19.25
N PRO A 145 15.19 -4.41 -18.32
CA PRO A 145 14.29 -5.56 -18.25
C PRO A 145 12.86 -5.08 -18.02
N ALA A 146 11.91 -5.56 -18.84
CA ALA A 146 10.50 -5.28 -18.64
C ALA A 146 10.05 -5.68 -17.20
N PRO A 147 9.10 -4.94 -16.59
CA PRO A 147 8.59 -5.30 -15.28
C PRO A 147 8.05 -6.73 -15.31
N LYS A 148 8.51 -7.59 -14.39
CA LYS A 148 7.67 -8.72 -13.98
C LYS A 148 6.53 -8.09 -13.18
N PRO A 149 5.25 -8.40 -13.47
CA PRO A 149 4.17 -8.04 -12.56
C PRO A 149 4.57 -8.52 -11.16
N SER A 150 4.26 -7.74 -10.14
CA SER A 150 4.46 -8.14 -8.75
C SER A 150 3.63 -9.39 -8.48
N MET A 151 4.22 -10.54 -8.71
CA MET A 151 3.74 -11.79 -8.12
C MET A 151 3.86 -11.60 -6.60
N PRO A 152 2.82 -11.95 -5.83
CA PRO A 152 2.95 -12.07 -4.38
C PRO A 152 4.23 -12.83 -4.09
N SER A 153 5.09 -12.28 -3.24
CA SER A 153 6.36 -12.92 -2.90
C SER A 153 6.06 -14.33 -2.39
N LEU A 154 6.38 -15.35 -3.18
CA LEU A 154 6.40 -16.72 -2.71
C LEU A 154 7.60 -16.81 -1.77
N ASN A 155 7.34 -16.64 -0.47
CA ASN A 155 8.34 -16.69 0.58
C ASN A 155 8.88 -18.14 0.68
N TRP A 156 10.05 -18.41 0.11
CA TRP A 156 10.74 -19.69 0.29
C TRP A 156 11.37 -19.70 1.69
N GLY A 157 10.61 -20.16 2.69
CA GLY A 157 11.17 -20.56 3.98
C GLY A 157 10.69 -19.84 5.25
N GLY A 158 9.53 -19.17 5.26
CA GLY A 158 8.99 -18.60 6.50
C GLY A 158 7.47 -18.64 6.55
N SER A 159 6.91 -19.19 7.63
CA SER A 159 5.50 -19.09 7.99
C SER A 159 5.14 -17.59 8.14
N GLY A 160 4.47 -17.04 7.13
CA GLY A 160 4.02 -15.66 7.09
C GLY A 160 3.10 -15.46 5.88
N SER A 161 1.93 -14.88 6.13
CA SER A 161 0.84 -14.67 5.17
C SER A 161 1.30 -13.95 3.90
N ALA A 162 0.72 -14.30 2.74
CA ALA A 162 0.97 -13.59 1.49
C ALA A 162 0.61 -12.10 1.63
N PRO A 163 1.42 -11.16 1.10
CA PRO A 163 1.07 -9.73 1.10
C PRO A 163 -0.27 -9.50 0.40
N ALA A 164 -1.15 -8.71 1.01
CA ALA A 164 -2.41 -8.32 0.41
C ALA A 164 -2.16 -7.49 -0.88
N PRO A 165 -3.00 -7.62 -1.92
CA PRO A 165 -2.86 -6.80 -3.11
C PRO A 165 -3.05 -5.32 -2.78
N SER A 166 -2.29 -4.46 -3.46
CA SER A 166 -2.36 -3.00 -3.32
C SER A 166 -3.80 -2.52 -3.57
N PRO A 167 -4.41 -1.76 -2.65
CA PRO A 167 -5.72 -1.13 -2.85
C PRO A 167 -5.75 -0.22 -4.10
N THR A 168 -4.63 0.44 -4.42
CA THR A 168 -4.48 1.29 -5.62
C THR A 168 -4.74 0.55 -6.94
N TYR A 169 -4.62 -0.78 -6.96
CA TYR A 169 -4.79 -1.63 -8.15
C TYR A 169 -5.92 -2.65 -8.01
N SER A 170 -6.77 -2.53 -6.98
CA SER A 170 -7.92 -3.40 -6.75
C SER A 170 -9.21 -2.78 -7.30
N LEU A 171 -10.08 -3.58 -7.92
CA LEU A 171 -11.42 -3.18 -8.38
C LEU A 171 -12.44 -3.07 -7.23
N GLN A 172 -12.00 -3.23 -5.97
CA GLN A 172 -12.86 -3.09 -4.80
C GLN A 172 -13.16 -1.62 -4.51
N ALA A 173 -14.31 -1.37 -3.86
CA ALA A 173 -14.94 -0.07 -3.73
C ALA A 173 -13.96 1.05 -3.30
N GLN A 174 -13.87 2.10 -4.13
CA GLN A 174 -13.21 3.35 -3.78
C GLN A 174 -13.81 3.89 -2.48
N GLY A 175 -12.95 4.29 -1.54
CA GLY A 175 -13.35 4.88 -0.27
C GLY A 175 -12.23 4.90 0.76
N ASN A 176 -12.41 5.73 1.78
CA ASN A 176 -11.49 5.80 2.90
C ASN A 176 -11.70 4.59 3.83
N GLN A 177 -10.61 3.92 4.20
CA GLN A 177 -10.66 2.76 5.09
C GLN A 177 -9.43 2.72 5.99
N GLY A 178 -9.57 2.12 7.18
CA GLY A 178 -8.43 1.80 8.03
C GLY A 178 -7.72 0.54 7.54
N ARG A 179 -6.39 0.59 7.39
CA ARG A 179 -5.55 -0.55 6.98
C ARG A 179 -4.65 -1.01 8.11
N LEU A 180 -5.24 -1.59 9.14
CA LEU A 180 -4.51 -2.06 10.32
C LEU A 180 -3.44 -3.10 9.95
N GLY A 181 -2.21 -2.87 10.41
CA GLY A 181 -1.05 -3.77 10.17
C GLY A 181 -0.45 -3.70 8.76
N GLN A 182 -1.01 -2.90 7.85
CA GLN A 182 -0.42 -2.67 6.53
C GLN A 182 0.60 -1.52 6.57
N PRO A 183 1.57 -1.47 5.64
CA PRO A 183 2.47 -0.34 5.51
C PRO A 183 1.72 0.98 5.23
N ILE A 184 2.18 2.07 5.84
CA ILE A 184 1.73 3.41 5.48
C ILE A 184 2.25 3.74 4.07
N PRO A 185 1.41 4.19 3.12
CA PRO A 185 1.86 4.48 1.77
C PRO A 185 2.92 5.58 1.71
N VAL A 186 3.94 5.35 0.89
CA VAL A 186 4.86 6.39 0.43
C VAL A 186 4.46 6.77 -1.00
N ILE A 187 4.01 8.00 -1.18
CA ILE A 187 3.58 8.50 -2.49
C ILE A 187 4.67 9.43 -3.01
N TYR A 188 5.14 9.18 -4.22
CA TYR A 188 6.04 10.08 -4.93
C TYR A 188 5.32 10.74 -6.09
N GLY A 189 5.75 11.96 -6.40
CA GLY A 189 5.13 12.76 -7.44
C GLY A 189 3.73 13.22 -7.09
N ARG A 190 2.87 13.32 -8.08
CA ARG A 190 1.50 13.84 -7.98
C ARG A 190 0.48 12.73 -8.21
N HIS A 191 -0.37 12.49 -7.22
CA HIS A 191 -1.42 11.47 -7.28
C HIS A 191 -2.76 11.99 -6.78
N LEU A 192 -3.82 11.42 -7.34
CA LEU A 192 -5.14 11.41 -6.72
C LEU A 192 -5.20 10.15 -5.86
N ILE A 193 -5.43 10.32 -4.57
CA ILE A 193 -5.53 9.21 -3.61
C ILE A 193 -6.82 9.28 -2.81
N TYR A 194 -7.27 8.13 -2.32
CA TYR A 194 -8.22 8.03 -1.22
C TYR A 194 -7.43 7.72 0.05
N PRO A 195 -7.18 8.72 0.92
CA PRO A 195 -6.40 8.53 2.13
C PRO A 195 -6.98 7.45 3.06
N ASP A 196 -6.11 6.75 3.76
CA ASP A 196 -6.51 5.80 4.80
C ASP A 196 -7.01 6.55 6.04
N LEU A 197 -7.82 5.88 6.87
CA LEU A 197 -8.19 6.42 8.18
C LEU A 197 -7.04 6.24 9.18
N ALA A 198 -6.65 7.33 9.84
CA ALA A 198 -5.62 7.36 10.88
C ALA A 198 -6.17 6.95 12.24
N SER A 199 -7.45 7.24 12.50
CA SER A 199 -8.19 6.85 13.70
C SER A 199 -9.63 6.47 13.35
N GLU A 200 -10.33 5.83 14.28
CA GLU A 200 -11.73 5.49 14.10
C GLU A 200 -12.58 6.77 14.03
N PRO A 201 -13.39 6.98 12.97
CA PRO A 201 -14.28 8.12 12.91
C PRO A 201 -15.32 8.08 14.04
N TYR A 202 -15.55 9.22 14.67
CA TYR A 202 -16.59 9.36 15.68
C TYR A 202 -17.54 10.50 15.34
N GLN A 203 -18.67 10.52 16.01
CA GLN A 203 -19.72 11.52 15.85
C GLN A 203 -20.11 12.09 17.20
N ASP A 204 -20.53 13.34 17.21
CA ASP A 204 -21.20 13.97 18.34
C ASP A 204 -22.31 14.93 17.88
N TYR A 205 -23.08 15.45 18.82
CA TYR A 205 -24.14 16.42 18.60
C TYR A 205 -23.77 17.74 19.26
N VAL A 206 -23.67 18.81 18.47
CA VAL A 206 -23.48 20.17 18.96
C VAL A 206 -24.73 20.97 18.62
N ASN A 207 -25.43 21.46 19.65
CA ASN A 207 -26.69 22.20 19.51
C ASN A 207 -27.77 21.42 18.70
N GLY A 208 -27.80 20.10 18.83
CA GLY A 208 -28.74 19.22 18.12
C GLY A 208 -28.33 18.89 16.67
N GLU A 209 -27.25 19.47 16.17
CA GLU A 209 -26.67 19.14 14.87
C GLU A 209 -25.60 18.06 15.02
N GLN A 210 -25.62 17.07 14.14
CA GLN A 210 -24.65 15.98 14.18
C GLN A 210 -23.37 16.39 13.46
N PHE A 211 -22.22 16.15 14.08
CA PHE A 211 -20.90 16.30 13.47
C PHE A 211 -20.22 14.94 13.33
N LEU A 212 -19.47 14.77 12.25
CA LEU A 212 -18.61 13.63 11.96
C LEU A 212 -17.16 14.12 11.92
N TYR A 213 -16.29 13.42 12.63
CA TYR A 213 -14.87 13.70 12.71
C TYR A 213 -14.10 12.53 12.09
N GLN A 214 -13.24 12.84 11.12
CA GLN A 214 -12.44 11.86 10.40
C GLN A 214 -11.01 12.35 10.30
N LEU A 215 -10.06 11.51 10.72
CA LEU A 215 -8.65 11.77 10.55
C LEU A 215 -8.09 10.82 9.49
N HIS A 216 -7.38 11.39 8.53
CA HIS A 216 -6.87 10.66 7.38
C HIS A 216 -5.35 10.74 7.30
N VAL A 217 -4.70 9.65 6.85
CA VAL A 217 -3.27 9.63 6.50
C VAL A 217 -3.13 9.78 4.99
N ILE A 218 -2.56 10.90 4.54
CA ILE A 218 -2.24 11.11 3.12
C ILE A 218 -1.09 10.17 2.72
N GLY A 219 -0.05 10.11 3.54
CA GLY A 219 1.07 9.21 3.36
C GLY A 219 2.26 9.58 4.24
N GLN A 220 3.29 8.76 4.16
CA GLN A 220 4.55 8.99 4.86
C GLN A 220 5.29 10.22 4.31
N GLY A 221 5.77 11.09 5.19
CA GLY A 221 6.46 12.37 4.98
C GLY A 221 5.55 13.55 4.62
N ASP A 222 6.11 14.63 4.07
CA ASP A 222 5.39 15.87 3.76
C ASP A 222 4.81 15.90 2.33
N TYR A 223 3.62 16.49 2.18
CA TYR A 223 2.89 16.62 0.92
C TYR A 223 2.33 18.04 0.76
N ALA A 224 2.32 18.54 -0.47
CA ALA A 224 1.56 19.70 -0.86
C ALA A 224 0.19 19.23 -1.36
N VAL A 225 -0.85 19.60 -0.64
CA VAL A 225 -2.23 19.31 -1.02
C VAL A 225 -2.70 20.38 -1.99
N GLU A 226 -3.02 19.97 -3.21
CA GLU A 226 -3.52 20.87 -4.26
C GLU A 226 -5.03 21.01 -4.19
N GLN A 227 -5.72 19.89 -3.93
CA GLN A 227 -7.16 19.85 -3.89
C GLN A 227 -7.65 18.72 -2.98
N ILE A 228 -8.71 19.00 -2.24
CA ILE A 228 -9.47 18.02 -1.48
C ILE A 228 -10.87 17.97 -2.09
N ARG A 229 -11.42 16.76 -2.26
CA ARG A 229 -12.72 16.54 -2.89
C ARG A 229 -13.52 15.48 -2.13
N ILE A 230 -14.82 15.54 -2.30
CA ILE A 230 -15.74 14.45 -2.00
C ILE A 230 -16.22 13.91 -3.35
N GLU A 231 -15.81 12.68 -3.68
CA GLU A 231 -15.87 12.17 -5.05
C GLU A 231 -15.28 13.18 -6.06
N ASP A 232 -16.07 13.67 -7.01
CA ASP A 232 -15.63 14.63 -8.02
C ASP A 232 -15.84 16.10 -7.60
N THR A 233 -16.50 16.35 -6.47
CA THR A 233 -16.88 17.71 -6.04
C THR A 233 -15.81 18.31 -5.12
N PRO A 234 -15.28 19.52 -5.41
CA PRO A 234 -14.35 20.21 -4.51
C PRO A 234 -14.92 20.35 -3.10
N ILE A 235 -14.11 20.11 -2.07
CA ILE A 235 -14.59 20.17 -0.68
C ILE A 235 -15.06 21.58 -0.28
N SER A 236 -14.54 22.61 -0.95
CA SER A 236 -14.93 24.01 -0.76
C SER A 236 -16.37 24.31 -1.20
N SER A 237 -17.03 23.39 -1.91
CA SER A 237 -18.44 23.50 -2.25
C SER A 237 -19.39 23.11 -1.10
N PHE A 238 -18.84 22.62 0.02
CA PHE A 238 -19.59 22.22 1.20
C PHE A 238 -19.23 23.14 2.37
N ASP A 239 -20.08 24.14 2.64
CA ASP A 239 -19.89 25.09 3.75
C ASP A 239 -19.94 24.41 5.13
N GLU A 240 -20.56 23.24 5.19
CA GLU A 240 -20.67 22.37 6.36
C GLU A 240 -19.39 21.57 6.68
N VAL A 241 -18.36 21.63 5.83
CA VAL A 241 -17.12 20.87 5.99
C VAL A 241 -15.93 21.77 6.31
N GLN A 242 -15.25 21.46 7.41
CA GLN A 242 -14.00 22.09 7.82
C GLN A 242 -12.86 21.09 7.66
N THR A 243 -11.70 21.57 7.23
CA THR A 243 -10.51 20.74 7.03
C THR A 243 -9.28 21.39 7.62
N GLU A 244 -8.34 20.55 8.06
CA GLU A 244 -7.01 20.94 8.50
C GLU A 244 -5.99 19.98 7.89
N ILE A 245 -4.97 20.51 7.21
CA ILE A 245 -3.83 19.73 6.74
C ILE A 245 -2.75 19.84 7.81
N VAL A 246 -2.36 18.70 8.38
CA VAL A 246 -1.39 18.65 9.48
C VAL A 246 -0.05 18.15 8.93
N PRO A 247 1.02 18.98 8.97
CA PRO A 247 2.35 18.56 8.57
C PRO A 247 2.91 17.45 9.48
N PRO A 248 3.91 16.68 9.01
CA PRO A 248 4.59 15.68 9.83
C PRO A 248 5.06 16.21 11.18
N GLY A 249 4.74 15.49 12.25
CA GLY A 249 5.12 15.83 13.63
C GLY A 249 4.38 17.03 14.24
N SER A 250 3.37 17.59 13.56
CA SER A 250 2.50 18.63 14.13
C SER A 250 1.26 18.01 14.79
N PRO A 251 0.69 18.64 15.84
CA PRO A 251 -0.54 18.16 16.47
C PRO A 251 -1.77 18.47 15.60
N VAL A 252 -2.80 17.64 15.71
CA VAL A 252 -4.14 17.92 15.15
C VAL A 252 -4.82 18.95 16.03
N THR A 253 -5.38 20.01 15.45
CA THR A 253 -6.03 21.10 16.22
C THR A 253 -7.52 21.24 15.95
N LEU A 254 -8.03 20.69 14.86
CA LEU A 254 -9.44 20.77 14.47
C LEU A 254 -10.38 20.01 15.42
N PHE A 255 -9.93 18.87 15.95
CA PHE A 255 -10.66 18.03 16.90
C PHE A 255 -9.71 17.09 17.65
N GLU A 256 -10.22 16.38 18.67
CA GLU A 256 -9.44 15.39 19.42
C GLU A 256 -9.24 14.11 18.59
N PRO A 257 -8.01 13.75 18.18
CA PRO A 257 -7.80 12.62 17.29
C PRO A 257 -7.90 11.25 17.97
N ASP A 258 -7.74 11.19 19.31
CA ASP A 258 -7.69 9.96 20.08
C ASP A 258 -8.97 9.74 20.90
N VAL A 259 -9.98 9.20 20.22
CA VAL A 259 -11.32 8.97 20.77
C VAL A 259 -11.73 7.53 20.48
N VAL A 260 -12.17 6.83 21.53
CA VAL A 260 -12.72 5.47 21.42
C VAL A 260 -14.21 5.50 21.71
N THR A 261 -14.99 4.72 20.97
CA THR A 261 -16.44 4.57 21.19
C THR A 261 -16.75 3.17 21.72
N ALA A 262 -17.54 3.07 22.78
CA ALA A 262 -17.95 1.79 23.34
C ALA A 262 -19.01 1.13 22.44
N ALA A 263 -18.68 -0.03 21.85
CA ALA A 263 -19.55 -0.71 20.89
C ALA A 263 -20.82 -1.33 21.49
N GLU A 264 -20.88 -1.53 22.82
CA GLU A 264 -22.03 -2.14 23.51
C GLU A 264 -23.25 -1.22 23.58
N ILE A 265 -23.06 0.08 23.32
CA ILE A 265 -24.10 1.10 23.45
C ILE A 265 -24.71 1.38 22.08
N ALA A 266 -26.00 1.12 21.96
CA ALA A 266 -26.70 1.11 20.68
C ALA A 266 -28.15 1.64 20.78
N GLY A 267 -28.41 2.55 21.72
CA GLY A 267 -29.74 3.15 21.89
C GLY A 267 -30.62 2.47 22.94
N GLN A 268 -30.04 1.91 24.01
CA GLN A 268 -30.80 1.35 25.13
C GLN A 268 -31.68 2.42 25.79
N GLU A 269 -32.96 2.12 26.04
CA GLU A 269 -33.85 3.04 26.76
C GLU A 269 -33.46 3.13 28.24
N LEU A 270 -33.38 4.34 28.79
CA LEU A 270 -33.26 4.51 30.23
C LEU A 270 -34.63 4.29 30.87
N VAL A 271 -34.76 3.19 31.60
CA VAL A 271 -36.02 2.77 32.23
C VAL A 271 -36.40 3.76 33.33
N ALA A 272 -37.62 4.29 33.26
CA ALA A 272 -38.13 5.24 34.24
C ALA A 272 -38.48 4.57 35.57
N PRO A 273 -38.36 5.27 36.72
CA PRO A 273 -38.63 4.69 38.04
C PRO A 273 -39.99 4.01 38.19
N ASN A 274 -41.03 4.51 37.50
CA ASN A 274 -42.37 3.92 37.50
C ASN A 274 -42.52 2.67 36.61
N LEU A 275 -41.48 2.29 35.87
CA LEU A 275 -41.45 1.16 34.94
C LEU A 275 -40.32 0.17 35.26
N VAL A 276 -39.51 0.44 36.29
CA VAL A 276 -38.47 -0.49 36.76
C VAL A 276 -39.15 -1.74 37.33
N GLN A 277 -38.70 -2.92 36.91
CA GLN A 277 -39.24 -4.18 37.41
C GLN A 277 -38.78 -4.45 38.85
N SER A 278 -39.58 -5.20 39.61
CA SER A 278 -39.23 -5.55 40.98
C SER A 278 -37.92 -6.34 41.03
N GLY A 279 -36.90 -5.78 41.66
CA GLY A 279 -35.57 -6.39 41.78
C GLY A 279 -34.48 -5.67 40.97
N ASP A 280 -34.86 -4.81 40.02
CA ASP A 280 -33.94 -4.00 39.24
C ASP A 280 -33.63 -2.65 39.93
N ASP A 281 -32.42 -2.14 39.73
CA ASP A 281 -31.98 -0.86 40.28
C ASP A 281 -32.23 0.33 39.33
N GLY A 282 -32.70 0.05 38.10
CA GLY A 282 -33.01 1.04 37.06
C GLY A 282 -31.80 1.65 36.37
N TYR A 283 -30.59 1.13 36.61
CA TYR A 283 -29.40 1.55 35.88
C TYR A 283 -29.28 0.78 34.55
N ILE A 284 -28.80 1.48 33.53
CA ILE A 284 -28.32 0.88 32.29
C ILE A 284 -26.79 0.92 32.32
N GLY A 285 -26.16 -0.22 32.07
CA GLY A 285 -24.73 -0.46 32.31
C GLY A 285 -24.50 -1.34 33.55
N PRO A 286 -23.25 -1.47 34.01
CA PRO A 286 -22.08 -0.71 33.60
C PRO A 286 -21.52 -1.14 32.24
N PHE A 287 -21.00 -0.19 31.47
CA PHE A 287 -20.25 -0.46 30.24
C PHE A 287 -18.86 0.14 30.32
N THR A 288 -17.86 -0.58 29.81
CA THR A 288 -16.48 -0.10 29.75
C THR A 288 -16.35 1.03 28.72
N ALA A 289 -15.75 2.15 29.10
CA ALA A 289 -15.57 3.32 28.24
C ALA A 289 -14.33 3.23 27.33
N ASN A 290 -13.23 2.68 27.83
CA ASN A 290 -11.96 2.63 27.12
C ASN A 290 -11.22 1.27 27.27
N PRO A 291 -10.41 0.86 26.28
CA PRO A 291 -9.67 -0.40 26.29
C PRO A 291 -8.68 -0.52 27.45
N VAL A 292 -8.18 -1.74 27.68
CA VAL A 292 -7.02 -1.96 28.58
C VAL A 292 -5.81 -1.15 28.09
N ASP A 293 -4.90 -0.80 29.00
CA ASP A 293 -3.69 0.00 28.73
C ASP A 293 -3.93 1.40 28.15
N THR A 294 -5.16 1.91 28.23
CA THR A 294 -5.50 3.29 27.86
C THR A 294 -6.01 4.07 29.07
N SER A 295 -5.88 5.39 29.03
CA SER A 295 -6.40 6.31 30.05
C SER A 295 -7.25 7.37 29.40
N ALA A 296 -8.49 7.55 29.87
CA ALA A 296 -9.40 8.60 29.42
C ALA A 296 -9.29 9.82 30.33
N GLY A 297 -9.25 11.03 29.74
CA GLY A 297 -9.28 12.30 30.45
C GLY A 297 -10.66 12.98 30.39
N ALA A 298 -11.53 12.50 29.49
CA ALA A 298 -12.93 12.89 29.46
C ALA A 298 -13.80 11.75 28.93
N LEU A 299 -15.08 11.77 29.32
CA LEU A 299 -16.10 10.83 28.88
C LEU A 299 -17.20 11.59 28.13
N GLY A 300 -17.53 11.12 26.94
CA GLY A 300 -18.59 11.63 26.09
C GLY A 300 -19.85 10.78 26.19
N ILE A 301 -21.00 11.38 26.43
CA ILE A 301 -22.29 10.68 26.57
C ILE A 301 -23.30 11.27 25.61
N ASP A 302 -23.89 10.42 24.76
CA ASP A 302 -25.00 10.82 23.90
C ASP A 302 -26.31 10.31 24.45
N VAL A 303 -27.32 11.18 24.45
CA VAL A 303 -28.71 10.80 24.73
C VAL A 303 -29.62 11.23 23.60
N VAL A 304 -30.62 10.40 23.33
CA VAL A 304 -31.56 10.58 22.24
C VAL A 304 -32.98 10.47 22.76
N MET A 305 -33.82 11.45 22.46
CA MET A 305 -35.27 11.39 22.65
C MET A 305 -35.91 11.22 21.28
N PRO A 306 -36.12 9.97 20.80
CA PRO A 306 -36.38 9.67 19.39
C PRO A 306 -37.72 10.22 18.89
N ARG A 307 -38.70 10.36 19.77
CA ARG A 307 -40.02 10.93 19.48
C ARG A 307 -40.11 12.41 19.88
N GLY A 308 -39.00 13.03 20.27
CA GLY A 308 -39.00 14.34 20.95
C GLY A 308 -39.50 14.26 22.39
N LEU A 309 -39.81 15.42 22.96
CA LEU A 309 -40.36 15.58 24.31
C LEU A 309 -41.61 16.46 24.24
N TYR A 310 -42.77 15.86 24.47
CA TYR A 310 -44.05 16.58 24.42
C TYR A 310 -45.21 15.76 25.01
N TYR A 311 -46.32 16.43 25.26
CA TYR A 311 -47.66 15.83 25.35
C TYR A 311 -48.61 16.54 24.39
N ALA A 312 -49.28 15.82 23.50
CA ALA A 312 -50.22 16.43 22.56
C ALA A 312 -51.56 16.67 23.25
N ASN A 313 -51.88 17.92 23.55
CA ASN A 313 -53.11 18.29 24.26
C ASN A 313 -54.34 18.31 23.34
N ASP A 314 -55.54 18.37 23.94
CA ASP A 314 -56.81 18.38 23.20
C ASP A 314 -57.07 19.70 22.46
N GLY A 315 -56.32 20.76 22.79
CA GLY A 315 -56.34 22.03 22.09
C GLY A 315 -55.48 22.06 20.82
N GLY A 316 -54.85 20.94 20.44
CA GLY A 316 -54.01 20.83 19.25
C GLY A 316 -52.59 21.40 19.41
N SER A 317 -52.19 21.78 20.62
CA SER A 317 -50.82 22.25 20.93
C SER A 317 -50.00 21.16 21.64
N LEU A 318 -48.69 21.39 21.74
CA LEU A 318 -47.77 20.52 22.46
C LEU A 318 -47.46 21.10 23.83
N ASP A 319 -47.74 20.35 24.89
CA ASP A 319 -47.32 20.69 26.26
C ASP A 319 -45.91 20.16 26.51
N SER A 320 -45.18 20.87 27.37
CA SER A 320 -43.81 20.49 27.68
C SER A 320 -43.73 19.20 28.50
N ARG A 321 -42.73 18.37 28.19
CA ARG A 321 -42.28 17.26 29.02
C ARG A 321 -40.80 17.44 29.36
N THR A 322 -40.43 16.97 30.55
CA THR A 322 -39.08 17.11 31.10
C THR A 322 -38.54 15.74 31.47
N VAL A 323 -37.38 15.38 30.92
CA VAL A 323 -36.63 14.20 31.31
C VAL A 323 -35.45 14.61 32.19
N GLN A 324 -35.17 13.81 33.22
CA GLN A 324 -34.03 13.97 34.10
C GLN A 324 -33.25 12.64 34.15
N TRP A 325 -31.93 12.70 34.07
CA TRP A 325 -31.09 11.50 34.16
C TRP A 325 -29.79 11.79 34.89
N GLN A 326 -29.17 10.73 35.40
CA GLN A 326 -27.89 10.78 36.09
C GLN A 326 -26.86 9.96 35.32
N VAL A 327 -25.65 10.48 35.24
CA VAL A 327 -24.48 9.82 34.67
C VAL A 327 -23.52 9.52 35.81
N GLU A 328 -23.16 8.25 35.97
CA GLU A 328 -22.17 7.81 36.94
C GLU A 328 -21.01 7.08 36.26
N ALA A 329 -19.80 7.29 36.77
CA ALA A 329 -18.62 6.56 36.35
C ALA A 329 -17.81 6.09 37.55
N ARG A 330 -17.09 4.98 37.40
CA ARG A 330 -16.05 4.55 38.33
C ARG A 330 -14.81 4.09 37.60
N ALA A 331 -13.66 4.26 38.24
CA ALA A 331 -12.40 3.78 37.70
C ALA A 331 -12.29 2.27 37.89
N ILE A 332 -11.72 1.59 36.88
CA ILE A 332 -11.47 0.15 36.83
C ILE A 332 -10.00 -0.12 36.49
N ASP A 333 -9.49 -1.28 36.90
CA ASP A 333 -8.16 -1.75 36.50
C ASP A 333 -8.16 -2.45 35.12
N ALA A 334 -7.03 -3.07 34.78
CA ALA A 334 -6.85 -3.79 33.52
C ALA A 334 -7.79 -5.00 33.38
N ASP A 335 -8.11 -5.68 34.49
CA ASP A 335 -9.00 -6.84 34.53
C ASP A 335 -10.49 -6.43 34.56
N GLY A 336 -10.76 -5.13 34.65
CA GLY A 336 -12.12 -4.58 34.78
C GLY A 336 -12.65 -4.61 36.21
N ALA A 337 -11.80 -4.86 37.21
CA ALA A 337 -12.20 -4.76 38.59
C ALA A 337 -12.26 -3.30 39.03
N ALA A 338 -13.28 -2.95 39.82
CA ALA A 338 -13.45 -1.60 40.33
C ALA A 338 -12.35 -1.22 41.33
N ILE A 339 -11.64 -0.14 41.04
CA ILE A 339 -10.62 0.44 41.92
C ILE A 339 -11.14 1.66 42.70
N ALA A 340 -12.32 2.16 42.33
CA ALA A 340 -13.01 3.24 43.01
C ALA A 340 -14.52 2.97 43.10
N GLY A 341 -15.20 3.66 44.02
CA GLY A 341 -16.66 3.70 44.08
C GLY A 341 -17.24 4.50 42.92
N TRP A 342 -18.56 4.38 42.73
CA TRP A 342 -19.31 5.18 41.76
C TRP A 342 -19.23 6.67 42.12
N SER A 343 -18.90 7.48 41.12
CA SER A 343 -18.92 8.94 41.19
C SER A 343 -19.98 9.47 40.23
N VAL A 344 -20.78 10.43 40.70
CA VAL A 344 -21.76 11.12 39.86
C VAL A 344 -21.02 12.14 39.02
N LEU A 345 -21.02 11.97 37.69
CA LEU A 345 -20.44 12.95 36.78
C LEU A 345 -21.40 14.12 36.56
N ALA A 346 -22.69 13.84 36.42
CA ALA A 346 -23.73 14.85 36.25
C ALA A 346 -25.13 14.32 36.58
N SER A 347 -26.03 15.24 36.89
CA SER A 347 -27.48 15.06 36.89
C SER A 347 -28.07 16.08 35.93
N GLU A 348 -28.47 15.60 34.76
CA GLU A 348 -28.92 16.41 33.63
C GLU A 348 -30.45 16.50 33.60
N THR A 349 -30.95 17.59 33.01
CA THR A 349 -32.38 17.81 32.79
C THR A 349 -32.60 18.42 31.42
N HIS A 350 -33.64 17.98 30.72
CA HIS A 350 -34.03 18.58 29.45
C HIS A 350 -35.54 18.67 29.32
N SER A 351 -36.04 19.85 28.97
CA SER A 351 -37.45 20.15 28.77
C SER A 351 -37.68 20.63 27.35
N ALA A 352 -38.68 20.06 26.67
CA ALA A 352 -39.14 20.60 25.39
C ALA A 352 -40.64 20.38 25.23
N ALA A 353 -41.21 21.00 24.20
CA ALA A 353 -42.57 20.81 23.71
C ALA A 353 -42.52 20.55 22.19
N SER A 354 -41.77 19.52 21.80
CA SER A 354 -41.43 19.21 20.41
C SER A 354 -41.63 17.72 20.13
N ASN A 355 -42.23 17.42 18.99
CA ASN A 355 -42.39 16.06 18.45
C ASN A 355 -41.24 15.64 17.52
N THR A 356 -40.24 16.49 17.34
CA THR A 356 -39.02 16.18 16.57
C THR A 356 -38.00 15.50 17.47
N ALA A 357 -37.26 14.52 16.94
CA ALA A 357 -36.20 13.84 17.67
C ALA A 357 -35.16 14.83 18.23
N ILE A 358 -34.82 14.68 19.51
CA ILE A 358 -33.80 15.50 20.18
C ILE A 358 -32.57 14.63 20.42
N ARG A 359 -31.38 15.13 20.10
CA ARG A 359 -30.10 14.43 20.27
C ARG A 359 -29.10 15.36 20.94
N LEU A 360 -28.52 14.92 22.04
CA LEU A 360 -27.65 15.74 22.87
C LEU A 360 -26.37 14.96 23.17
N SER A 361 -25.23 15.65 23.12
CA SER A 361 -23.93 15.12 23.54
C SER A 361 -23.39 15.93 24.71
N PHE A 362 -22.88 15.22 25.70
CA PHE A 362 -22.24 15.79 26.88
C PHE A 362 -20.80 15.31 26.96
N ARG A 363 -19.88 16.17 27.43
CA ARG A 363 -18.48 15.82 27.68
C ARG A 363 -18.13 16.15 29.13
N TYR A 364 -17.76 15.14 29.90
CA TYR A 364 -17.40 15.27 31.31
C TYR A 364 -15.91 15.01 31.49
N ALA A 365 -15.19 15.95 32.10
CA ALA A 365 -13.79 15.74 32.45
C ALA A 365 -13.68 14.73 33.60
N VAL A 366 -12.70 13.84 33.51
CA VAL A 366 -12.37 12.85 34.54
C VAL A 366 -10.87 12.84 34.79
N ASN A 367 -10.45 12.33 35.94
CA ASN A 367 -9.04 12.09 36.15
C ASN A 367 -8.53 11.03 35.15
N PRO A 368 -7.28 11.11 34.68
CA PRO A 368 -6.75 10.10 33.76
C PRO A 368 -6.88 8.69 34.33
N GLY A 369 -7.59 7.80 33.62
CA GLY A 369 -7.76 6.42 34.04
C GLY A 369 -8.69 5.63 33.13
N ARG A 370 -8.89 4.35 33.43
CA ARG A 370 -9.86 3.50 32.74
C ARG A 370 -11.18 3.49 33.49
N TYR A 371 -12.28 3.64 32.77
CA TYR A 371 -13.60 3.83 33.37
C TYR A 371 -14.64 2.84 32.86
N GLU A 372 -15.62 2.55 33.72
CA GLU A 372 -16.93 2.10 33.30
C GLU A 372 -18.00 3.13 33.70
N VAL A 373 -19.08 3.17 32.93
CA VAL A 373 -20.14 4.17 33.02
C VAL A 373 -21.50 3.50 33.09
N ARG A 374 -22.41 4.09 33.86
CA ARG A 374 -23.82 3.73 33.90
C ARG A 374 -24.72 4.95 33.96
N LEU A 375 -25.91 4.84 33.39
CA LEU A 375 -26.91 5.90 33.37
C LEU A 375 -28.20 5.45 34.05
N LYS A 376 -28.92 6.41 34.62
CA LYS A 376 -30.24 6.17 35.22
C LYS A 376 -31.18 7.32 34.97
N ARG A 377 -32.43 7.03 34.60
CA ARG A 377 -33.49 8.03 34.53
C ARG A 377 -34.03 8.34 35.93
N LEU A 378 -34.26 9.61 36.22
CA LEU A 378 -34.67 10.12 37.53
C LEU A 378 -36.17 10.48 37.59
N ASP A 379 -36.76 10.89 36.47
CA ASP A 379 -38.17 11.29 36.39
C ASP A 379 -39.10 10.14 35.99
N THR A 380 -40.37 10.26 36.35
CA THR A 380 -41.44 9.33 35.97
C THR A 380 -41.81 9.49 34.49
N LYS A 381 -41.85 8.39 33.74
CA LYS A 381 -42.29 8.40 32.33
C LYS A 381 -43.79 8.60 32.23
N ASP A 382 -44.19 9.52 31.36
CA ASP A 382 -45.57 9.68 30.91
C ASP A 382 -45.82 8.60 29.85
N THR A 383 -46.66 7.63 30.18
CA THR A 383 -46.95 6.47 29.34
C THR A 383 -48.15 6.68 28.43
N ALA A 384 -48.73 7.87 28.39
CA ALA A 384 -49.81 8.18 27.46
C ALA A 384 -49.34 8.00 26.01
N GLU A 385 -50.18 7.44 25.15
CA GLU A 385 -49.86 7.25 23.72
C GLU A 385 -49.54 8.59 23.01
N ARG A 386 -50.14 9.66 23.52
CA ARG A 386 -49.98 11.06 23.08
C ARG A 386 -48.76 11.76 23.65
N ALA A 387 -47.95 11.08 24.47
CA ALA A 387 -46.71 11.60 25.03
C ALA A 387 -45.48 11.08 24.26
N GLY A 388 -44.62 12.00 23.85
CA GLY A 388 -43.22 11.71 23.57
C GLY A 388 -42.44 11.92 24.86
N HIS A 389 -42.09 10.85 25.57
CA HIS A 389 -41.40 10.96 26.87
C HIS A 389 -40.37 9.84 27.09
N GLU A 390 -39.61 9.52 26.05
CA GLU A 390 -38.61 8.46 26.02
C GLU A 390 -37.20 9.04 25.87
N ILE A 391 -36.23 8.43 26.57
CA ILE A 391 -34.81 8.78 26.50
C ILE A 391 -34.01 7.49 26.29
N ARG A 392 -33.07 7.51 25.35
CA ARG A 392 -32.17 6.42 25.01
C ARG A 392 -30.73 6.84 25.16
N TRP A 393 -29.87 5.94 25.63
CA TRP A 393 -28.43 6.11 25.63
C TRP A 393 -27.89 5.81 24.22
N GLY A 394 -27.48 6.86 23.51
CA GLY A 394 -27.04 6.78 22.13
C GLY A 394 -25.62 6.22 21.97
N ALA A 395 -24.67 6.76 22.73
CA ALA A 395 -23.25 6.39 22.63
C ALA A 395 -22.49 6.75 23.91
N LEU A 396 -21.37 6.06 24.12
CA LEU A 396 -20.34 6.38 25.11
C LEU A 396 -19.00 6.49 24.39
N ARG A 397 -18.32 7.60 24.62
CA ARG A 397 -16.97 7.87 24.10
C ARG A 397 -15.99 8.10 25.23
N ALA A 398 -14.75 7.71 25.03
CA ALA A 398 -13.64 8.07 25.87
C ALA A 398 -12.64 8.90 25.06
N TYR A 399 -12.34 10.10 25.55
CA TYR A 399 -11.29 10.97 25.00
C TYR A 399 -10.00 10.62 25.74
N LEU A 400 -9.08 9.97 25.05
CA LEU A 400 -7.88 9.42 25.67
C LEU A 400 -6.88 10.52 26.01
N THR A 401 -6.11 10.31 27.07
CA THR A 401 -5.00 11.18 27.46
C THR A 401 -3.73 10.73 26.76
N GLY A 402 -3.10 11.67 26.07
CA GLY A 402 -1.90 11.43 25.30
C GLY A 402 -1.99 12.21 24.00
N GLN A 403 -0.85 12.62 23.44
CA GLN A 403 -0.83 13.07 22.06
C GLN A 403 -0.50 11.84 21.22
N PRO A 404 -1.42 11.35 20.37
CA PRO A 404 -1.11 10.24 19.50
C PRO A 404 0.05 10.60 18.58
N ASP A 405 1.08 9.75 18.55
CA ASP A 405 2.19 9.89 17.62
C ASP A 405 1.87 9.12 16.34
N PHE A 406 1.49 9.85 15.30
CA PHE A 406 1.25 9.30 13.97
C PHE A 406 2.55 9.13 13.16
N GLY A 407 3.70 9.49 13.74
CA GLY A 407 5.00 9.49 13.09
C GLY A 407 5.16 10.61 12.07
N ALA A 408 6.14 10.45 11.18
CA ALA A 408 6.44 11.43 10.14
C ALA A 408 5.47 11.29 8.95
N VAL A 409 4.18 11.60 9.12
CA VAL A 409 3.13 11.52 8.09
C VAL A 409 2.41 12.85 7.90
N THR A 410 1.88 13.14 6.72
CA THR A 410 0.91 14.23 6.55
C THR A 410 -0.49 13.71 6.80
N LEU A 411 -1.23 14.41 7.68
CA LEU A 411 -2.61 14.09 7.98
C LEU A 411 -3.57 15.09 7.34
N LEU A 412 -4.79 14.64 7.11
CA LEU A 412 -5.94 15.48 6.79
C LEU A 412 -7.02 15.24 7.83
N ALA A 413 -7.29 16.23 8.67
CA ALA A 413 -8.40 16.22 9.60
C ALA A 413 -9.62 16.84 8.92
N VAL A 414 -10.77 16.17 9.00
CA VAL A 414 -12.03 16.62 8.41
C VAL A 414 -13.13 16.58 9.44
N LYS A 415 -13.82 17.71 9.61
CA LYS A 415 -15.00 17.87 10.46
C LYS A 415 -16.18 18.22 9.58
N MET A 416 -17.21 17.38 9.56
CA MET A 416 -18.39 17.57 8.71
C MET A 416 -19.63 17.72 9.59
N ARG A 417 -20.44 18.74 9.35
CA ARG A 417 -21.80 18.79 9.91
C ARG A 417 -22.73 18.00 8.99
N ALA A 418 -23.55 17.11 9.56
CA ALA A 418 -24.52 16.34 8.81
C ALA A 418 -25.62 17.25 8.26
N THR A 419 -25.80 17.24 6.95
CA THR A 419 -26.83 17.97 6.19
C THR A 419 -27.50 17.00 5.21
N ASP A 420 -28.63 17.42 4.62
CA ASP A 420 -29.30 16.63 3.57
C ASP A 420 -28.44 16.42 2.31
N ASN A 421 -27.37 17.20 2.14
CA ASN A 421 -26.45 17.13 1.00
C ASN A 421 -25.35 16.09 1.16
N LEU A 422 -25.13 15.58 2.38
CA LEU A 422 -24.02 14.68 2.69
C LEU A 422 -24.51 13.33 3.20
N SER A 423 -24.61 12.38 2.28
CA SER A 423 -24.92 10.98 2.61
C SER A 423 -23.77 10.31 3.39
N GLN A 424 -24.09 9.25 4.14
CA GLN A 424 -23.07 8.41 4.79
C GLN A 424 -22.08 7.77 3.80
N ARG A 425 -22.48 7.61 2.53
CA ARG A 425 -21.60 7.06 1.50
C ARG A 425 -20.60 8.12 1.05
N SER A 426 -21.08 9.32 0.70
CA SER A 426 -20.24 10.41 0.22
C SER A 426 -19.24 10.89 1.28
N SER A 427 -19.62 10.90 2.56
CA SER A 427 -18.67 11.24 3.65
C SER A 427 -17.49 10.26 3.79
N ARG A 428 -17.53 9.09 3.14
CA ARG A 428 -16.44 8.10 3.14
C ARG A 428 -15.65 8.07 1.82
N MET A 429 -15.89 9.01 0.92
CA MET A 429 -15.23 9.09 -0.39
C MET A 429 -14.45 10.39 -0.53
N ILE A 430 -13.68 10.74 0.51
CA ILE A 430 -12.75 11.86 0.48
C ILE A 430 -11.53 11.46 -0.32
N ASN A 431 -11.23 12.20 -1.37
CA ASN A 431 -9.98 12.06 -2.11
C ASN A 431 -9.18 13.36 -2.09
N VAL A 432 -7.89 13.19 -2.30
CA VAL A 432 -6.91 14.28 -2.24
C VAL A 432 -6.03 14.18 -3.46
N ILE A 433 -5.82 15.32 -4.12
CA ILE A 433 -4.73 15.50 -5.07
C ILE A 433 -3.56 16.09 -4.29
N ALA A 434 -2.51 15.29 -4.14
CA ALA A 434 -1.32 15.68 -3.41
C ALA A 434 -0.07 15.47 -4.26
N THR A 435 0.88 16.40 -4.11
CA THR A 435 2.22 16.29 -4.65
C THR A 435 3.23 16.13 -3.51
N ARG A 436 4.07 15.11 -3.59
CA ARG A 436 5.13 14.83 -2.62
C ARG A 436 6.09 16.01 -2.49
N LYS A 437 6.42 16.45 -1.26
CA LYS A 437 7.50 17.41 -1.02
C LYS A 437 8.79 16.69 -0.67
N LEU A 438 9.88 16.99 -1.38
CA LEU A 438 11.22 16.46 -1.08
C LEU A 438 12.26 17.57 -1.13
N PRO A 439 13.33 17.46 -0.34
CA PRO A 439 14.47 18.34 -0.49
C PRO A 439 15.19 18.07 -1.82
N VAL A 440 15.68 19.12 -2.45
CA VAL A 440 16.41 19.07 -3.72
C VAL A 440 17.87 19.37 -3.44
N TRP A 441 18.78 18.54 -3.97
CA TRP A 441 20.21 18.73 -3.74
C TRP A 441 20.85 19.54 -4.87
N SER A 442 21.75 20.45 -4.51
CA SER A 442 22.65 21.12 -5.46
C SER A 442 24.09 21.11 -4.95
N ALA A 443 25.05 21.09 -5.86
CA ALA A 443 26.47 21.12 -5.49
C ALA A 443 26.89 22.42 -4.79
N ALA A 444 26.21 23.54 -5.09
CA ALA A 444 26.54 24.84 -4.53
C ALA A 444 25.88 25.09 -3.16
N GLY A 445 24.65 24.59 -2.94
CA GLY A 445 23.84 24.92 -1.76
C GLY A 445 23.48 23.73 -0.87
N GLY A 446 23.86 22.50 -1.22
CA GLY A 446 23.43 21.30 -0.50
C GLY A 446 21.94 21.03 -0.68
N TRP A 447 21.29 20.48 0.34
CA TRP A 447 19.85 20.18 0.34
C TRP A 447 19.02 21.44 0.61
N SER A 448 18.00 21.67 -0.22
CA SER A 448 16.97 22.68 0.02
C SER A 448 16.01 22.26 1.13
N ALA A 449 15.15 23.18 1.56
CA ALA A 449 13.91 22.81 2.24
C ALA A 449 13.04 21.91 1.33
N PRO A 450 12.19 21.04 1.90
CA PRO A 450 11.27 20.22 1.11
C PRO A 450 10.36 21.08 0.22
N GLN A 451 10.28 20.73 -1.05
CA GLN A 451 9.44 21.41 -2.03
C GLN A 451 8.67 20.41 -2.89
N PRO A 452 7.47 20.75 -3.39
CA PRO A 452 6.67 19.85 -4.22
C PRO A 452 7.47 19.41 -5.44
N THR A 453 7.60 18.11 -5.67
CA THR A 453 8.40 17.59 -6.77
C THR A 453 7.87 16.28 -7.33
N ARG A 454 8.06 16.11 -8.64
CA ARG A 454 7.82 14.87 -9.40
C ARG A 454 9.13 14.32 -9.97
N SER A 455 10.28 14.74 -9.41
CA SER A 455 11.60 14.35 -9.88
C SER A 455 11.90 12.89 -9.53
N ILE A 456 12.41 12.16 -10.53
CA ILE A 456 12.96 10.81 -10.37
C ILE A 456 14.17 10.83 -9.42
N ALA A 457 15.04 11.84 -9.54
CA ALA A 457 16.27 11.95 -8.77
C ALA A 457 15.99 12.11 -7.27
N TRP A 458 15.06 13.01 -6.93
CA TRP A 458 14.79 13.31 -5.52
C TRP A 458 13.96 12.20 -4.86
N ALA A 459 13.06 11.54 -5.59
CA ALA A 459 12.42 10.31 -5.13
C ALA A 459 13.45 9.19 -4.86
N PHE A 460 14.45 9.04 -5.73
CA PHE A 460 15.51 8.06 -5.56
C PHE A 460 16.37 8.35 -4.32
N ALA A 461 16.73 9.62 -4.11
CA ALA A 461 17.48 10.04 -2.94
C ALA A 461 16.71 9.82 -1.64
N ASP A 462 15.41 10.14 -1.62
CA ASP A 462 14.55 9.91 -0.47
C ASP A 462 14.48 8.43 -0.11
N ALA A 463 14.24 7.54 -1.08
CA ALA A 463 14.26 6.09 -0.86
C ALA A 463 15.59 5.56 -0.30
N CYS A 464 16.71 6.20 -0.63
CA CYS A 464 18.01 5.87 -0.05
C CYS A 464 18.17 6.38 1.39
N LYS A 465 17.67 7.59 1.68
CA LYS A 465 17.95 8.32 2.94
C LYS A 465 16.95 8.09 4.05
N ALA A 466 15.67 7.90 3.69
CA ALA A 466 14.58 7.90 4.65
C ALA A 466 14.69 6.75 5.66
N ASP A 467 14.13 6.97 6.86
CA ASP A 467 14.05 5.95 7.92
C ASP A 467 13.21 4.73 7.50
N TYR A 468 12.20 4.94 6.65
CA TYR A 468 11.41 3.89 6.00
C TYR A 468 12.07 3.31 4.74
N GLY A 469 13.25 3.80 4.37
CA GLY A 469 14.03 3.38 3.20
C GLY A 469 15.31 2.66 3.59
N ALA A 470 16.42 2.94 2.88
CA ALA A 470 17.72 2.34 3.19
C ALA A 470 18.47 3.02 4.35
N LYS A 471 17.99 4.17 4.86
CA LYS A 471 18.62 4.93 5.96
C LYS A 471 20.11 5.21 5.73
N LEU A 472 20.49 5.52 4.49
CA LEU A 472 21.87 5.81 4.10
C LEU A 472 22.22 7.27 4.35
N ALA A 473 23.46 7.50 4.78
CA ALA A 473 24.04 8.83 4.81
C ALA A 473 24.33 9.36 3.40
N ASP A 474 24.36 10.68 3.23
CA ASP A 474 24.62 11.35 1.95
C ASP A 474 25.93 10.88 1.27
N SER A 475 26.96 10.56 2.05
CA SER A 475 28.25 10.07 1.56
C SER A 475 28.17 8.70 0.87
N ARG A 476 27.06 7.99 1.02
CA ARG A 476 26.79 6.68 0.42
C ARG A 476 25.94 6.79 -0.84
N ILE A 477 25.63 8.01 -1.29
CA ILE A 477 24.82 8.28 -2.48
C ILE A 477 25.64 9.17 -3.41
N ASP A 478 25.72 8.83 -4.69
CA ASP A 478 26.36 9.70 -5.69
C ASP A 478 25.44 10.86 -6.10
N LEU A 479 25.32 11.84 -5.19
CA LEU A 479 24.43 13.00 -5.35
C LEU A 479 24.81 13.89 -6.54
N LYS A 480 26.10 13.93 -6.91
CA LYS A 480 26.56 14.71 -8.07
C LYS A 480 26.04 14.12 -9.37
N THR A 481 26.19 12.81 -9.55
CA THR A 481 25.64 12.12 -10.73
C THR A 481 24.12 12.20 -10.74
N LEU A 482 23.48 12.06 -9.57
CA LEU A 482 22.03 12.14 -9.45
C LEU A 482 21.48 13.52 -9.86
N ALA A 483 22.12 14.61 -9.45
CA ALA A 483 21.76 15.96 -9.85
C ALA A 483 21.99 16.24 -11.34
N ALA A 484 23.06 15.69 -11.92
CA ALA A 484 23.30 15.79 -13.36
C ALA A 484 22.19 15.06 -14.16
N LEU A 485 21.75 13.90 -13.69
CA LEU A 485 20.64 13.17 -14.30
C LEU A 485 19.30 13.87 -14.10
N ASP A 486 19.05 14.49 -12.95
CA ASP A 486 17.84 15.29 -12.71
C ASP A 486 17.66 16.37 -13.78
N ALA A 487 18.72 17.12 -14.09
CA ALA A 487 18.67 18.14 -15.13
C ALA A 487 18.32 17.56 -16.51
N VAL A 488 18.84 16.37 -16.84
CA VAL A 488 18.54 15.71 -18.12
C VAL A 488 17.10 15.18 -18.16
N TRP A 489 16.62 14.59 -17.07
CA TRP A 489 15.24 14.11 -16.96
C TRP A 489 14.23 15.26 -17.00
N ALA A 490 14.50 16.35 -16.28
CA ALA A 490 13.71 17.57 -16.32
C ALA A 490 13.64 18.16 -17.73
N ALA A 491 14.77 18.26 -18.44
CA ALA A 491 14.80 18.77 -19.82
C ALA A 491 14.00 17.89 -20.81
N ARG A 492 13.84 16.59 -20.51
CA ARG A 492 13.06 15.65 -21.30
C ARG A 492 11.58 15.59 -20.89
N GLY A 493 11.21 16.22 -19.77
CA GLY A 493 9.88 16.09 -19.18
C GLY A 493 9.63 14.74 -18.50
N ASP A 494 10.68 13.97 -18.19
CA ASP A 494 10.54 12.71 -17.47
C ASP A 494 10.18 13.02 -15.99
N SER A 495 9.22 12.29 -15.42
CA SER A 495 8.77 12.43 -14.04
C SER A 495 8.51 11.07 -13.39
N PHE A 496 8.40 11.06 -12.06
CA PHE A 496 8.07 9.89 -11.28
C PHE A 496 6.85 10.13 -10.40
N ASP A 497 5.75 9.47 -10.75
CA ASP A 497 4.56 9.40 -9.92
C ASP A 497 4.27 7.92 -9.62
N ALA A 498 4.43 7.51 -8.36
CA ALA A 498 4.09 6.16 -7.93
C ALA A 498 3.67 6.12 -6.47
N VAL A 499 2.89 5.09 -6.13
CA VAL A 499 2.47 4.77 -4.77
C VAL A 499 3.17 3.48 -4.34
N PHE A 500 3.84 3.52 -3.19
CA PHE A 500 4.42 2.35 -2.53
C PHE A 500 3.62 2.05 -1.26
N ASP A 501 2.73 1.07 -1.34
CA ASP A 501 1.76 0.70 -0.31
C ASP A 501 1.83 -0.77 0.09
N THR A 502 2.86 -1.47 -0.39
CA THR A 502 3.15 -2.88 -0.11
C THR A 502 4.61 -3.05 0.29
N SER A 503 4.90 -4.03 1.14
CA SER A 503 6.26 -4.34 1.56
C SER A 503 7.09 -4.83 0.38
N MET A 504 8.22 -4.18 0.12
CA MET A 504 9.20 -4.59 -0.89
C MET A 504 10.61 -4.22 -0.45
N THR A 505 11.62 -4.77 -1.13
CA THR A 505 13.01 -4.42 -0.83
C THR A 505 13.34 -3.02 -1.33
N VAL A 506 14.24 -2.32 -0.64
CA VAL A 506 14.67 -0.98 -1.08
C VAL A 506 15.28 -1.03 -2.48
N TRP A 507 16.00 -2.11 -2.82
CA TRP A 507 16.60 -2.25 -4.16
C TRP A 507 15.55 -2.37 -5.28
N GLU A 508 14.43 -3.06 -5.03
CA GLU A 508 13.30 -3.11 -5.96
C GLU A 508 12.67 -1.72 -6.12
N ALA A 509 12.47 -0.97 -5.03
CA ALA A 509 11.95 0.39 -5.09
C ALA A 509 12.87 1.32 -5.89
N LEU A 510 14.18 1.32 -5.61
CA LEU A 510 15.18 2.09 -6.36
C LEU A 510 15.19 1.73 -7.85
N THR A 511 15.07 0.43 -8.16
CA THR A 511 15.00 -0.04 -9.54
C THR A 511 13.74 0.47 -10.24
N ARG A 512 12.58 0.47 -9.58
CA ARG A 512 11.33 1.02 -10.13
C ARG A 512 11.44 2.51 -10.40
N ILE A 513 11.99 3.28 -9.46
CA ILE A 513 12.20 4.73 -9.60
C ILE A 513 13.13 5.02 -10.79
N ALA A 514 14.31 4.40 -10.82
CA ALA A 514 15.34 4.67 -11.83
C ALA A 514 14.89 4.38 -13.27
N ARG A 515 14.02 3.38 -13.46
CA ARG A 515 13.53 2.97 -14.78
C ARG A 515 12.77 4.06 -15.51
N CYS A 516 12.03 4.91 -14.80
CA CYS A 516 11.34 6.07 -15.39
C CYS A 516 12.34 7.02 -16.08
N GLY A 517 13.58 7.07 -15.59
CA GLY A 517 14.68 7.84 -16.16
C GLY A 517 15.52 7.11 -17.22
N ARG A 518 15.11 5.90 -17.64
CA ARG A 518 15.94 4.98 -18.43
C ARG A 518 17.25 4.62 -17.75
N ALA A 519 17.21 4.41 -16.45
CA ALA A 519 18.40 4.16 -15.64
C ALA A 519 18.24 2.93 -14.74
N VAL A 520 19.38 2.44 -14.26
CA VAL A 520 19.49 1.28 -13.36
C VAL A 520 20.34 1.68 -12.15
N PRO A 521 19.91 1.35 -10.92
CA PRO A 521 20.76 1.52 -9.75
C PRO A 521 21.87 0.47 -9.73
N ILE A 522 23.06 0.87 -9.30
CA ILE A 522 24.18 -0.04 -9.03
C ILE A 522 24.83 0.32 -7.69
N GLN A 523 25.46 -0.66 -7.05
CA GLN A 523 26.25 -0.44 -5.85
C GLN A 523 27.72 -0.65 -6.19
N GLN A 524 28.53 0.38 -6.00
CA GLN A 524 29.96 0.33 -6.31
C GLN A 524 30.76 0.92 -5.15
N GLY A 525 31.65 0.13 -4.56
CA GLY A 525 32.44 0.58 -3.40
C GLY A 525 31.58 1.00 -2.19
N GLY A 526 30.39 0.43 -2.05
CA GLY A 526 29.44 0.79 -1.01
C GLY A 526 28.62 2.06 -1.28
N ILE A 527 28.85 2.75 -2.40
CA ILE A 527 28.09 3.92 -2.82
C ILE A 527 26.98 3.47 -3.78
N VAL A 528 25.76 3.93 -3.53
CA VAL A 528 24.63 3.76 -4.45
C VAL A 528 24.75 4.78 -5.57
N ARG A 529 24.80 4.28 -6.80
CA ARG A 529 24.89 5.08 -8.03
C ARG A 529 23.75 4.73 -8.95
N ILE A 530 23.50 5.61 -9.91
CA ILE A 530 22.50 5.42 -10.95
C ILE A 530 23.17 5.61 -12.31
N ILE A 531 23.02 4.61 -13.19
CA ILE A 531 23.56 4.65 -14.55
C ILE A 531 22.40 4.73 -15.50
N ARG A 532 22.40 5.76 -16.35
CA ARG A 532 21.41 5.95 -17.41
C ARG A 532 21.92 5.36 -18.72
N ASP A 533 21.04 4.65 -19.41
CA ASP A 533 21.25 4.21 -20.78
C ASP A 533 21.08 5.41 -21.74
N ALA A 534 22.19 5.91 -22.26
CA ALA A 534 22.25 7.05 -23.16
C ALA A 534 23.38 6.85 -24.19
N PRO A 535 23.31 7.49 -25.38
CA PRO A 535 24.40 7.44 -26.35
C PRO A 535 25.71 7.93 -25.73
N GLN A 536 26.75 7.10 -25.80
CA GLN A 536 28.10 7.45 -25.35
C GLN A 536 29.06 7.47 -26.54
N THR A 537 29.91 8.50 -26.60
CA THR A 537 30.99 8.55 -27.59
C THR A 537 32.15 7.70 -27.11
N ILE A 538 32.45 6.60 -27.81
CA ILE A 538 33.64 5.79 -27.54
C ILE A 538 34.86 6.57 -28.06
N ARG A 539 35.78 6.94 -27.17
CA ARG A 539 37.09 7.43 -27.58
C ARG A 539 37.94 6.22 -27.98
N TRP A 540 38.14 6.02 -29.28
CA TRP A 540 39.17 5.12 -29.77
C TRP A 540 40.52 5.80 -29.56
N GLY A 541 41.26 5.37 -28.55
CA GLY A 541 42.60 5.87 -28.28
C GLY A 541 43.62 5.24 -29.22
N TYR A 542 44.10 6.03 -30.19
CA TYR A 542 45.47 5.95 -30.69
C TYR A 542 46.00 7.38 -30.75
N GLU A 543 46.58 7.84 -29.63
CA GLU A 543 47.61 8.88 -29.61
C GLU A 543 48.73 8.41 -28.68
#